data_AF-A0A4V2WV56-F1
#
_entry.id   AF-A0A4V2WV56-F1
#
_cell.length_a   1.000
_cell.length_b   1.000
_cell.length_c   1.000
_cell.angle_alpha   90.00
_cell.angle_beta   90.00
_cell.angle_gamma   90.00
#
_symmetry.space_group_name_H-M   'P 1'
#
loop_
_entity.id
_entity.type
_entity.pdbx_description
1 polymer ?
#
loop_
_entity_poly.entity_id
_entity_poly.type
_entity_poly.pdbx_seq_one_letter_code
_entity_poly.pdbx_strand_id
1 'polypeptide(L)' 'MIVCACRSVTLEEIIEAMERHGNDAETIRSITCVGQGCTECLDPACGDVDLPFPYALLNAEAILERS' A
#
# COMPACT_ATOMS: atom_id res chain seq x y z
N MET A 1 9.32 -4.46 -0.43
CA MET A 1 8.24 -5.18 0.28
C MET A 1 7.03 -5.19 -0.64
N ILE A 2 6.51 -6.38 -0.95
CA ILE A 2 5.28 -6.58 -1.71
C ILE A 2 4.09 -6.29 -0.79
N VAL A 3 3.20 -5.42 -1.25
CA VAL A 3 1.99 -5.00 -0.55
C VAL A 3 0.74 -5.69 -1.12
N CYS A 4 0.72 -5.99 -2.43
CA CYS A 4 -0.33 -6.79 -3.04
C CYS A 4 0.24 -7.70 -4.13
N ALA A 5 0.22 -9.02 -3.89
CA ALA A 5 0.71 -10.00 -4.85
C ALA A 5 -0.15 -10.05 -6.14
N CYS A 6 -1.48 -9.94 -6.04
CA CYS A 6 -2.39 -10.01 -7.20
C CYS A 6 -2.14 -8.91 -8.25
N ARG A 7 -1.64 -7.76 -7.82
CA ARG A 7 -1.37 -6.58 -8.67
C ARG A 7 0.10 -6.20 -8.74
N SER A 8 0.96 -6.99 -8.09
CA SER A 8 2.40 -6.74 -7.96
C SER A 8 2.73 -5.37 -7.37
N VAL A 9 1.88 -4.84 -6.48
CA VAL A 9 2.08 -3.53 -5.84
C VAL A 9 3.12 -3.66 -4.73
N THR A 10 4.06 -2.73 -4.70
CA THR A 10 5.17 -2.62 -3.75
C THR A 10 4.98 -1.44 -2.81
N LEU A 11 5.74 -1.41 -1.70
CA LEU A 11 5.74 -0.25 -0.79
C LEU A 11 6.20 1.04 -1.49
N GLU A 12 7.15 0.94 -2.43
CA GLU A 12 7.65 2.11 -3.17
C GLU A 12 6.53 2.78 -3.98
N GLU A 13 5.68 1.99 -4.64
CA GLU A 13 4.51 2.51 -5.34
C GLU A 13 3.47 3.14 -4.39
N ILE A 14 3.34 2.64 -3.16
CA ILE A 14 2.50 3.28 -2.13
C ILE A 14 3.10 4.63 -1.72
N ILE A 15 4.42 4.71 -1.51
CA ILE A 15 5.12 5.96 -1.16
C ILE A 15 4.94 6.99 -2.28
N GLU A 16 5.21 6.62 -3.53
CA GLU A 16 5.05 7.50 -4.68
C GLU A 16 3.60 7.97 -4.89
N ALA A 17 2.62 7.11 -4.60
CA ALA A 17 1.21 7.49 -4.66
C ALA A 17 0.86 8.50 -3.54
N MET A 18 1.33 8.24 -2.32
CA MET A 18 1.10 9.10 -1.16
C MET A 18 1.79 10.47 -1.31
N GLU A 19 3.01 10.51 -1.85
CA GLU A 19 3.74 11.75 -2.10
C GLU A 19 3.01 12.65 -3.11
N ARG A 20 2.43 12.06 -4.17
CA ARG A 20 1.73 12.81 -5.23
C ARG A 20 0.30 13.18 -4.89
N HIS A 21 -0.39 12.36 -4.11
CA HIS A 21 -1.85 12.46 -3.93
C HIS A 21 -2.30 12.60 -2.47
N GLY A 22 -1.38 12.56 -1.52
CA GLY A 22 -1.65 12.63 -0.09
C GLY A 22 -1.99 11.27 0.53
N ASN A 23 -2.12 11.26 1.86
CA ASN A 23 -2.42 10.07 2.65
C ASN A 23 -3.93 9.78 2.72
N ASP A 24 -4.55 9.50 1.57
CA ASP A 24 -5.93 9.02 1.50
C ASP A 24 -5.95 7.57 0.99
N ALA A 25 -6.43 6.65 1.83
CA ALA A 25 -6.39 5.23 1.55
C ALA A 25 -7.21 4.85 0.31
N GLU A 26 -8.35 5.49 0.07
CA GLU A 26 -9.19 5.21 -1.10
C GLU A 26 -8.52 5.69 -2.40
N THR A 27 -7.96 6.88 -2.38
CA THR A 27 -7.19 7.46 -3.48
C THR A 27 -5.98 6.61 -3.82
N ILE A 28 -5.19 6.20 -2.81
CA ILE A 28 -4.03 5.32 -3.00
C ILE A 28 -4.47 3.98 -3.60
N ARG A 29 -5.60 3.42 -3.16
CA ARG A 29 -6.18 2.18 -3.74
C ARG A 29 -6.62 2.34 -5.18
N SER A 30 -7.20 3.48 -5.52
CA SER A 30 -7.62 3.78 -6.89
C SER A 30 -6.43 3.86 -7.84
N ILE A 31 -5.33 4.50 -7.42
CA ILE A 31 -4.15 4.73 -8.25
C ILE A 31 -3.29 3.46 -8.39
N THR A 32 -3.03 2.78 -7.27
CA THR A 32 -2.12 1.62 -7.24
C THR A 32 -2.82 0.31 -7.56
N CYS A 33 -4.16 0.31 -7.59
CA CYS A 33 -4.99 -0.88 -7.69
C CYS A 33 -4.82 -1.88 -6.52
N VAL A 34 -4.16 -1.50 -5.41
CA VAL A 34 -4.01 -2.36 -4.24
C VAL A 34 -5.39 -2.73 -3.67
N GLY A 35 -5.57 -4.03 -3.39
CA GLY A 35 -6.87 -4.56 -2.97
C GLY A 35 -7.90 -4.73 -4.09
N GLN A 36 -7.53 -4.57 -5.38
CA GLN A 36 -8.35 -5.03 -6.50
C GLN A 36 -7.89 -6.46 -6.89
N GLY A 37 -8.64 -7.48 -6.51
CA GLY A 37 -8.25 -8.88 -6.73
C GLY A 37 -8.84 -9.77 -5.63
N CYS A 38 -8.00 -10.53 -4.92
CA CYS A 38 -8.45 -11.31 -3.77
C CYS A 38 -8.91 -10.45 -2.57
N THR A 39 -8.51 -9.17 -2.52
CA THR A 39 -8.78 -8.21 -1.43
C THR A 39 -8.09 -8.52 -0.09
N GLU A 40 -7.49 -9.70 0.07
CA GLU A 40 -6.83 -10.17 1.30
C GLU A 40 -5.72 -9.23 1.79
N CYS A 41 -4.96 -8.57 0.89
CA CYS A 41 -3.90 -7.64 1.30
C CYS A 41 -4.40 -6.40 2.07
N LEU A 42 -5.72 -6.18 2.12
CA LEU A 42 -6.35 -5.16 2.97
C LEU A 42 -6.50 -5.62 4.42
N ASP A 43 -6.41 -6.93 4.67
CA ASP A 43 -6.39 -7.52 6.01
C ASP A 43 -4.96 -7.56 6.56
N PRO A 44 -4.71 -7.02 7.77
CA PRO A 44 -3.43 -7.15 8.48
C PRO A 44 -2.90 -8.59 8.64
N ALA A 45 -3.76 -9.61 8.54
CA ALA A 45 -3.41 -11.02 8.67
C ALA A 45 -3.02 -11.69 7.34
N CYS A 46 -2.97 -10.97 6.22
CA CYS A 46 -2.63 -11.54 4.91
C CYS A 46 -1.22 -12.17 4.93
N GLY A 47 -1.16 -13.49 4.71
CA GLY A 47 0.10 -14.26 4.72
C GLY A 47 0.83 -14.31 3.38
N ASP A 48 0.24 -13.76 2.31
CA ASP A 48 0.76 -13.86 0.93
C ASP A 48 1.57 -12.62 0.50
N VAL A 49 1.79 -11.67 1.40
CA VAL A 49 2.47 -10.40 1.14
C VAL A 49 3.50 -10.09 2.24
N ASP A 50 4.53 -9.31 1.91
CA ASP A 50 5.55 -8.92 2.90
C ASP A 50 4.99 -7.89 3.89
N LEU A 51 4.09 -7.02 3.42
CA LEU A 51 3.54 -5.92 4.19
C LEU A 51 2.09 -5.61 3.79
N PRO A 52 1.09 -6.04 4.58
CA PRO A 52 -0.31 -5.72 4.33
C PRO A 52 -0.56 -4.21 4.17
N PHE A 53 -1.54 -3.86 3.33
CA PHE A 53 -1.81 -2.48 2.92
C PHE A 53 -1.99 -1.48 4.09
N PRO A 54 -2.71 -1.81 5.18
CA PRO A 54 -2.81 -0.90 6.31
C PRO A 54 -1.45 -0.54 6.92
N TYR A 55 -0.54 -1.51 7.00
CA TYR A 55 0.82 -1.27 7.50
C TYR A 55 1.70 -0.59 6.45
N ALA A 56 1.46 -0.82 5.16
CA ALA A 56 2.15 -0.11 4.09
C ALA A 56 1.86 1.40 4.13
N LEU A 57 0.62 1.81 4.40
CA LEU A 57 0.26 3.22 4.59
C LEU A 57 1.03 3.86 5.75
N LEU A 58 1.05 3.20 6.91
CA LEU A 58 1.79 3.70 8.09
C LEU A 58 3.31 3.79 7.83
N ASN A 59 3.87 2.81 7.12
CA ASN A 59 5.29 2.83 6.76
C ASN A 59 5.59 3.96 5.77
N ALA A 60 4.75 4.15 4.76
CA ALA A 60 4.93 5.21 3.77
C ALA A 60 4.84 6.60 4.42
N GLU A 61 3.85 6.83 5.29
CA GLU A 61 3.71 8.08 6.04
C GLU A 61 4.95 8.36 6.90
N ALA A 62 5.41 7.37 7.69
CA ALA A 62 6.60 7.52 8.52
C ALA A 62 7.90 7.74 7.71
N ILE A 63 7.96 7.26 6.47
CA ILE A 63 9.08 7.52 5.55
C ILE A 63 9.02 8.98 5.07
N LEU A 64 7.84 9.43 4.64
CA LEU A 64 7.64 10.78 4.08
C LEU A 64 7.78 11.89 5.13
N GLU A 65 7.42 11.64 6.38
CA GLU A 65 7.65 12.60 7.48
C GLU A 65 9.15 12.80 7.81
N ARG A 66 10.01 11.90 7.30
CA ARG A 66 11.47 11.91 7.56
C ARG A 66 12.32 12.33 6.36
N SER A 67 11.70 12.54 5.21
CA SER A 67 12.34 12.96 3.94
C SER A 67 12.23 14.46 3.74
#